data_AF-A0A1I4NSA9-F1
#
_entry.id   AF-A0A1I4NSA9-F1
#
_cell.length_a   1.000
_cell.length_b   1.000
_cell.length_c   1.000
_cell.angle_alpha   90.00
_cell.angle_beta   90.00
_cell.angle_gamma   90.00
#
_symmetry.space_group_name_H-M   'P 1'
#
loop_
_entity.id
_entity.type
_entity.pdbx_description
1 polymer ?
#
loop_
_entity_poly.entity_id
_entity_poly.type
_entity_poly.pdbx_seq_one_letter_code
_entity_poly.pdbx_strand_id
1 'polypeptide(L)' 'MDFMFLAAAILAGFHGYTFSKWLWKNENVTGAVGVLLLIFMCIGVPIFRIMNNGKQ' A
#
# COMPACT_ATOMS: atom_id res chain seq x y z
N MET A 1 1.20 -15.46 15.29
CA MET A 1 2.03 -14.38 14.71
C MET A 1 1.73 -14.19 13.23
N ASP A 2 1.58 -15.25 12.44
CA ASP A 2 1.39 -15.16 10.98
C ASP A 2 0.17 -14.34 10.56
N PHE A 3 -0.98 -14.57 11.21
CA PHE A 3 -2.20 -13.81 10.92
C PHE A 3 -2.15 -12.34 11.38
N MET A 4 -1.27 -12.02 12.33
CA MET A 4 -1.17 -10.67 12.90
C MET A 4 -0.54 -9.70 11.89
N PHE A 5 0.51 -10.14 11.18
CA PHE A 5 1.12 -9.37 10.10
C PHE A 5 0.19 -9.23 8.89
N LEU A 6 -0.57 -10.27 8.55
CA LEU A 6 -1.57 -10.20 7.50
C LEU A 6 -2.68 -9.19 7.84
N ALA A 7 -3.21 -9.25 9.07
CA ALA A 7 -4.21 -8.30 9.54
C ALA A 7 -3.68 -6.86 9.54
N ALA A 8 -2.44 -6.65 10.00
CA ALA A 8 -1.80 -5.34 9.95
C ALA A 8 -1.63 -4.81 8.53
N ALA A 9 -1.28 -5.67 7.56
CA ALA A 9 -1.17 -5.28 6.15
C ALA A 9 -2.53 -4.86 5.55
N ILE A 10 -3.60 -5.59 5.86
CA ILE A 10 -4.96 -5.25 5.44
C ILE A 10 -5.39 -3.91 6.05
N LEU A 11 -5.17 -3.72 7.35
CA LEU A 11 -5.50 -2.47 8.04
C LEU A 11 -4.71 -1.28 7.50
N ALA A 12 -3.41 -1.46 7.24
CA ALA A 12 -2.56 -0.42 6.65
C ALA A 12 -3.03 -0.05 5.24
N GLY A 13 -3.41 -1.04 4.41
CA GLY A 13 -3.97 -0.79 3.07
C GLY A 13 -5.32 -0.05 3.13
N PHE A 14 -6.22 -0.46 4.02
CA PHE A 14 -7.50 0.22 4.23
C PHE A 14 -7.31 1.65 4.73
N HIS A 15 -6.42 1.86 5.71
CA HIS A 15 -6.08 3.17 6.22
C HIS A 15 -5.49 4.07 5.13
N GLY A 16 -4.51 3.56 4.37
CA GLY A 16 -3.90 4.31 3.27
C GLY A 16 -4.91 4.74 2.20
N TYR A 17 -5.85 3.86 1.81
CA TYR A 17 -6.89 4.19 0.84
C TYR A 17 -7.90 5.23 1.39
N THR A 18 -8.36 5.05 2.62
CA THR A 18 -9.32 5.99 3.22
C THR A 18 -8.67 7.35 3.48
N PHE A 19 -7.40 7.37 3.85
CA PHE A 19 -6.61 8.59 4.03
C PHE A 19 -6.34 9.31 2.70
N SER A 20 -5.99 8.59 1.63
CA SER A 20 -5.82 9.21 0.30
C SER A 20 -7.13 9.81 -0.22
N LYS A 21 -8.26 9.13 0.00
CA LYS A 21 -9.59 9.67 -0.32
C LYS A 21 -9.93 10.91 0.50
N TRP A 22 -9.53 10.95 1.77
CA TRP A 22 -9.69 12.15 2.60
C TRP A 22 -8.81 13.30 2.10
N LEU A 23 -7.53 13.05 1.78
CA LEU A 23 -6.63 14.07 1.22
C LEU A 23 -7.19 14.68 -0.08
N TRP A 24 -7.73 13.85 -0.96
CA TRP A 24 -8.36 14.31 -2.19
C TRP A 24 -9.55 15.24 -1.93
N LYS A 25 -10.37 14.93 -0.91
CA LYS A 25 -11.51 15.77 -0.50
C LYS A 25 -11.09 17.11 0.12
N ASN A 26 -9.89 17.20 0.67
CA ASN A 26 -9.34 18.42 1.27
C ASN A 26 -8.42 19.18 0.30
N GLU A 27 -8.64 19.01 -1.01
CA GLU A 27 -7.89 19.68 -2.09
C GLU A 27 -6.37 19.35 -2.12
N ASN A 28 -5.93 18.37 -1.32
CA ASN A 28 -4.55 17.90 -1.30
C ASN A 28 -4.37 16.71 -2.25
N VAL A 29 -4.47 16.98 -3.55
CA VAL A 29 -4.37 15.99 -4.62
C VAL A 29 -2.97 15.35 -4.67
N THR A 30 -1.91 16.15 -4.49
CA THR A 30 -0.53 15.65 -4.48
C THR A 30 -0.30 14.65 -3.36
N GLY A 31 -0.78 14.93 -2.14
CA GLY A 31 -0.71 14.00 -1.03
C GLY A 31 -1.51 12.72 -1.30
N ALA A 32 -2.72 12.84 -1.86
CA ALA A 32 -3.56 11.70 -2.19
C ALA A 32 -2.88 10.75 -3.21
N VAL A 33 -2.28 11.31 -4.27
CA VAL A 33 -1.52 10.55 -5.27
C VAL A 33 -0.27 9.93 -4.66
N GLY A 34 0.46 10.68 -3.82
CA GLY A 34 1.66 10.17 -3.13
C GLY A 34 1.35 8.95 -2.25
N VAL A 35 0.26 8.99 -1.49
CA VAL A 35 -0.17 7.85 -0.66
C VAL A 35 -0.59 6.65 -1.54
N LEU A 36 -1.31 6.87 -2.64
CA LEU A 36 -1.66 5.80 -3.57
C LEU A 36 -0.42 5.13 -4.19
N LEU A 37 0.55 5.92 -4.64
CA LEU A 37 1.81 5.39 -5.18
C LEU A 37 2.58 4.59 -4.13
N LEU A 38 2.62 5.08 -2.89
CA LEU A 38 3.26 4.38 -1.79
C LEU A 38 2.61 3.01 -1.54
N ILE A 39 1.27 2.92 -1.55
CA ILE A 39 0.54 1.64 -1.43
C ILE A 39 0.96 0.68 -2.55
N PHE A 40 1.00 1.15 -3.79
CA PHE A 40 1.43 0.32 -4.92
C PHE A 40 2.89 -0.13 -4.81
N MET A 41 3.81 0.71 -4.32
CA MET A 41 5.19 0.31 -4.09
C MET A 41 5.31 -0.75 -2.98
N CYS A 42 4.60 -0.57 -1.87
CA CYS A 42 4.59 -1.53 -0.77
C CYS A 42 4.09 -2.91 -1.18
N ILE A 43 3.17 -2.99 -2.15
CA ILE A 43 2.68 -4.26 -2.71
C ILE A 43 3.60 -4.76 -3.83
N GLY A 44 4.05 -3.86 -4.71
CA GLY A 44 4.82 -4.19 -5.91
C GLY A 44 6.21 -4.72 -5.60
N VAL A 45 6.91 -4.14 -4.62
CA VAL A 45 8.27 -4.58 -4.22
C VAL A 45 8.32 -6.05 -3.76
N PRO A 46 7.48 -6.51 -2.81
CA PRO A 46 7.49 -7.91 -2.40
C PRO A 46 7.03 -8.85 -3.51
N ILE A 47 6.05 -8.45 -4.33
CA ILE A 47 5.62 -9.26 -5.50
C ILE A 47 6.77 -9.41 -6.50
N PHE A 48 7.45 -8.31 -6.84
CA PHE A 48 8.61 -8.32 -7.73
C PHE A 48 9.71 -9.23 -7.18
N ARG A 49 9.99 -9.14 -5.88
CA ARG A 49 10.97 -10.01 -5.21
C ARG A 49 10.58 -11.49 -5.29
N ILE A 50 9.30 -11.83 -5.08
CA ILE A 50 8.80 -13.21 -5.21
C ILE A 50 8.95 -13.71 -6.65
N MET A 51 8.55 -12.89 -7.64
CA MET A 51 8.65 -13.24 -9.06
C MET A 51 10.11 -13.42 -9.53
N ASN A 52 11.03 -12.64 -8.99
CA ASN A 52 12.45 -12.75 -9.33
C ASN A 52 13.15 -13.92 -8.62
N ASN A 53 12.78 -14.21 -7.37
CA ASN A 53 13.32 -15.35 -6.62
C ASN A 53 12.78 -16.70 -7.13
N GLY A 54 11.59 -16.74 -7.72
CA GLY A 54 11.04 -17.95 -8.35
C GLY A 54 11.62 -18.27 -9.73
N LYS A 55 12.60 -17.50 -10.22
CA LYS A 55 13.31 -17.72 -11.50
C LYS A 55 14.71 -18.34 -11.33
N GLN A 56 15.07 -18.78 -10.12
CA GLN A 56 16.25 -19.62 -9.87
C GLN A 56 15.84 -21.08 -9.69
#